data_AF-A0A6N8DRB3-F1
#
_entry.id   AF-A0A6N8DRB3-F1
#
_cell.length_a   1.000
_cell.length_b   1.000
_cell.length_c   1.000
_cell.angle_alpha   90.00
_cell.angle_beta   90.00
_cell.angle_gamma   90.00
#
_symmetry.space_group_name_H-M   'P 1'
#
loop_
_entity.id
_entity.type
_entity.pdbx_description
1 polymer ?
#
loop_
_entity_poly.entity_id
_entity_poly.type
_entity_poly.pdbx_seq_one_letter_code
_entity_poly.pdbx_strand_id
1 'polypeptide(L)'
;MSAHSTCIPASSVAAKFRKLGWLVRAVGKHVCPNCQVSDRNHNPNPQEGVMAPPLSLKDRLEQPKAQPAKEPAKAERSIAAKSAIPLLYMALDEGYDRAGQDYKPGYSDERIAKETGLAVEFVRARRESDFGPIRDPKAVALIGGLNDLGGLAIEFRALSARVESKLNELRALALKN
;
A
#
# COMPACT_ATOMS: atom_id res chain seq x y z
N MET A 1 -5.56 13.93 47.77
CA MET A 1 -6.67 13.36 46.99
C MET A 1 -6.12 12.22 46.16
N SER A 2 -6.25 10.98 46.63
CA SER A 2 -5.69 9.80 45.93
C SER A 2 -6.73 9.27 44.94
N ALA A 3 -6.39 9.25 43.65
CA ALA A 3 -7.23 8.69 42.60
C ALA A 3 -7.20 7.16 42.69
N HIS A 4 -8.34 6.57 43.07
CA HIS A 4 -8.54 5.12 42.95
C HIS A 4 -8.74 4.78 41.48
N SER A 5 -7.70 4.27 40.82
CA SER A 5 -7.85 3.61 39.52
C SER A 5 -8.76 2.40 39.68
N THR A 6 -10.02 2.53 39.24
CA THR A 6 -10.96 1.42 39.13
C THR A 6 -10.45 0.40 38.12
N CYS A 7 -9.79 -0.64 38.63
CA CYS A 7 -9.43 -1.80 37.83
C CYS A 7 -10.71 -2.59 37.51
N ILE A 8 -10.99 -2.78 36.21
CA ILE A 8 -12.12 -3.59 35.77
C ILE A 8 -11.83 -5.05 36.16
N PRO A 9 -12.75 -5.75 36.84
CA PRO A 9 -12.51 -7.14 37.23
C PRO A 9 -12.37 -8.03 36.00
N ALA A 10 -11.36 -8.90 35.99
CA ALA A 10 -11.04 -9.79 34.87
C ALA A 10 -12.23 -10.65 34.43
N SER A 11 -13.14 -10.99 35.36
CA SER A 11 -14.38 -11.71 35.08
C SER A 11 -15.32 -10.97 34.14
N SER A 12 -15.41 -9.64 34.27
CA SER A 12 -16.25 -8.79 33.41
C SER A 12 -15.69 -8.68 31.99
N VAL A 13 -14.36 -8.66 31.86
CA VAL A 13 -13.69 -8.70 30.56
C VAL A 13 -13.90 -10.07 29.91
N ALA A 14 -13.65 -11.17 30.63
CA ALA A 14 -13.85 -12.53 30.14
C ALA A 14 -15.29 -12.78 29.66
N ALA A 15 -16.30 -12.28 30.37
CA ALA A 15 -17.69 -12.40 29.98
C ALA A 15 -18.00 -11.71 28.63
N LYS A 16 -17.44 -10.53 28.38
CA LYS A 16 -17.59 -9.83 27.09
C LYS A 16 -16.96 -10.62 25.94
N PHE A 17 -15.75 -11.14 26.13
CA PHE A 17 -15.07 -11.93 25.11
C PHE A 17 -15.80 -13.24 24.78
N ARG A 18 -16.37 -13.92 25.79
CA ARG A 18 -17.22 -15.10 25.55
C ARG A 18 -18.47 -14.77 24.72
N LYS A 19 -19.10 -13.62 24.94
CA LYS A 19 -20.23 -13.15 24.10
C LYS A 19 -19.82 -12.92 22.64
N LEU A 20 -18.57 -12.53 22.40
CA LEU A 20 -18.00 -12.37 21.06
C LEU A 20 -17.49 -13.69 20.46
N GLY A 21 -17.79 -14.84 21.09
CA GLY A 21 -17.41 -16.17 20.61
C GLY A 21 -15.97 -16.59 20.94
N TRP A 22 -15.25 -15.85 21.80
CA TRP A 22 -13.90 -16.26 22.20
C TRP A 22 -13.94 -17.37 23.25
N LEU A 23 -13.05 -18.35 23.09
CA LEU A 23 -12.82 -19.39 24.08
C LEU A 23 -11.83 -18.88 25.14
N VAL A 24 -12.37 -18.29 26.21
CA VAL A 24 -11.59 -17.77 27.34
C VAL A 24 -11.43 -18.86 28.41
N ARG A 25 -10.24 -19.49 28.44
CA ARG A 25 -9.85 -20.53 29.41
C ARG A 25 -9.37 -19.89 30.73
N ALA A 26 -9.57 -20.57 31.85
CA ALA A 26 -9.06 -20.11 33.16
C ALA A 26 -7.52 -20.14 33.25
N VAL A 27 -6.91 -21.09 32.52
CA VAL A 27 -5.46 -21.26 32.42
C VAL A 27 -5.11 -21.54 30.96
N GLY A 28 -4.03 -20.93 30.46
CA GLY A 28 -3.52 -21.12 29.10
C GLY A 28 -4.05 -20.10 28.08
N LYS A 29 -3.82 -20.38 26.79
CA LYS A 29 -4.10 -19.45 25.69
C LYS A 29 -5.61 -19.36 25.43
N HIS A 30 -6.12 -18.14 25.32
CA HIS A 30 -7.47 -17.90 24.81
C HIS A 30 -7.50 -18.05 23.29
N VAL A 31 -8.60 -18.56 22.74
CA VAL A 31 -8.71 -18.84 21.30
C VAL A 31 -9.80 -17.96 20.68
N CYS A 32 -9.47 -17.24 19.62
CA CYS A 32 -10.44 -16.41 18.91
C CYS A 32 -11.42 -17.27 18.09
N PRO A 33 -12.59 -16.75 17.71
CA PRO A 33 -13.57 -17.50 16.93
C PRO A 33 -13.01 -18.09 15.63
N ASN A 34 -12.12 -17.37 14.94
CA ASN A 34 -11.55 -17.82 13.68
C ASN A 34 -10.57 -18.99 13.87
N CYS A 35 -9.73 -18.92 14.90
CA CYS A 35 -8.77 -19.98 15.22
C CYS A 35 -9.47 -21.26 15.72
N GLN A 36 -10.64 -21.14 16.35
CA GLN A 36 -11.44 -22.32 16.74
C GLN A 36 -11.89 -23.16 15.55
N VAL A 37 -12.11 -22.53 14.39
CA VAL A 37 -12.49 -23.23 13.15
C VAL A 37 -11.27 -23.93 12.54
N SER A 38 -10.11 -23.28 12.54
CA SER A 38 -8.89 -23.86 11.99
C SER A 38 -8.36 -25.05 12.79
N ASP A 39 -8.45 -25.02 14.12
CA ASP A 39 -7.97 -26.13 14.96
C ASP A 39 -8.76 -27.43 14.74
N ARG A 40 -10.05 -27.34 14.41
CA ARG A 40 -10.87 -28.54 14.08
C ARG A 40 -10.40 -29.24 12.81
N ASN A 41 -9.80 -28.50 11.88
CA ASN A 41 -9.30 -29.05 10.62
C ASN A 41 -7.86 -29.55 10.70
N HIS A 42 -7.21 -29.44 11.86
CA HIS A 42 -5.82 -29.85 12.09
C HIS A 42 -5.69 -30.88 13.19
N ASN A 43 -6.61 -31.84 13.25
CA ASN A 43 -6.36 -33.08 13.97
C ASN A 43 -5.76 -34.13 13.01
N PRO A 44 -4.44 -34.18 12.77
CA PRO A 44 -3.84 -35.36 12.18
C PRO A 44 -3.87 -36.47 13.24
N ASN A 45 -4.78 -37.41 13.06
CA ASN A 45 -4.71 -38.70 13.73
C ASN A 45 -3.34 -39.35 13.41
N PRO A 46 -2.45 -39.61 14.39
CA PRO A 46 -1.24 -40.36 14.13
C PRO A 46 -1.58 -41.85 14.22
N GLN A 47 -2.03 -42.43 13.11
CA GLN A 47 -2.06 -43.88 12.93
C GLN A 47 -1.33 -44.27 11.64
N GLU A 48 -0.10 -44.72 11.86
CA GLU A 48 0.49 -45.98 11.37
C GLU A 48 0.17 -46.42 9.93
N GLY A 49 1.17 -46.24 9.07
CA GLY A 49 1.75 -47.26 8.19
C GLY A 49 0.86 -48.10 7.28
N VAL A 50 0.88 -47.80 5.97
CA VAL A 50 0.87 -48.84 4.92
C VAL A 50 1.74 -48.37 3.74
N MET A 51 2.75 -49.16 3.39
CA MET A 51 3.53 -49.02 2.15
C MET A 51 2.64 -49.27 0.93
N ALA A 52 2.69 -48.39 -0.07
CA ALA A 52 2.20 -48.67 -1.41
C ALA A 52 3.38 -48.67 -2.42
N PRO A 53 3.50 -49.70 -3.29
CA PRO A 53 4.52 -49.74 -4.33
C PRO A 53 4.21 -48.80 -5.51
N PRO A 54 5.22 -48.43 -6.33
CA PRO A 54 5.06 -47.43 -7.39
C PRO A 54 4.36 -48.01 -8.61
N LEU A 55 3.26 -47.37 -9.04
CA LEU A 55 2.61 -47.68 -10.31
C LEU A 55 3.05 -46.68 -11.41
N SER A 56 3.91 -47.22 -12.27
CA SER A 56 4.04 -47.07 -13.72
C SER A 56 3.96 -45.67 -14.38
N LEU A 57 5.14 -45.25 -14.87
CA LEU A 57 5.26 -44.48 -16.11
C LEU A 57 4.63 -45.27 -17.26
N LYS A 58 3.58 -44.74 -17.88
CA LYS A 58 3.32 -44.73 -19.32
C LYS A 58 1.93 -44.12 -19.56
N ASP A 59 1.84 -43.37 -20.65
CA ASP A 59 0.63 -42.76 -21.20
C ASP A 59 0.16 -41.44 -20.59
N ARG A 60 0.85 -40.36 -20.99
CA ARG A 60 0.13 -39.20 -21.54
C ARG A 60 1.00 -38.42 -22.53
N LEU A 61 1.07 -38.90 -23.75
CA LEU A 61 1.51 -38.12 -24.90
C LEU A 61 0.56 -36.93 -25.12
N GLU A 62 1.20 -35.77 -25.29
CA GLU A 62 0.85 -34.71 -26.22
C GLU A 62 -0.45 -33.92 -26.00
N GLN A 63 -0.30 -32.78 -25.30
CA GLN A 63 -1.07 -31.58 -25.61
C GLN A 63 -0.16 -30.51 -26.24
N PRO A 64 -0.63 -29.81 -27.30
CA PRO A 64 0.12 -28.78 -27.98
C PRO A 64 0.28 -27.51 -27.12
N LYS A 65 1.43 -26.86 -27.30
CA LYS A 65 1.91 -25.64 -26.65
C LYS A 65 0.85 -24.54 -26.51
N ALA A 66 0.46 -24.25 -25.28
CA ALA A 66 0.18 -22.89 -24.83
C ALA A 66 0.99 -22.70 -23.55
N GLN A 67 2.01 -21.84 -23.60
CA GLN A 67 2.80 -21.49 -22.42
C GLN A 67 1.85 -20.88 -21.39
N PRO A 68 1.62 -21.49 -20.21
CA PRO A 68 1.10 -20.74 -19.10
C PRO A 68 2.24 -19.79 -18.71
N ALA A 69 1.99 -18.48 -18.87
CA ALA A 69 2.80 -17.45 -18.26
C ALA A 69 3.08 -17.88 -16.82
N LYS A 70 4.37 -17.99 -16.48
CA LYS A 70 4.85 -18.34 -15.15
C LYS A 70 4.07 -17.54 -14.12
N GLU A 71 3.14 -18.20 -13.46
CA GLU A 71 2.56 -17.73 -12.22
C GLU A 71 3.74 -17.58 -11.26
N PRO A 72 4.06 -16.36 -10.76
CA PRO A 72 5.21 -16.19 -9.90
C PRO A 72 4.90 -16.97 -8.63
N ALA A 73 5.61 -18.08 -8.47
CA ALA A 73 5.66 -18.83 -7.25
C ALA A 73 5.78 -17.83 -6.10
N LYS A 74 4.79 -17.85 -5.20
CA LYS A 74 4.90 -17.32 -3.84
C LYS A 74 6.04 -18.08 -3.18
N ALA A 75 7.28 -17.74 -3.53
CA ALA A 75 8.45 -18.20 -2.82
C ALA A 75 8.27 -17.71 -1.39
N GLU A 76 8.15 -18.66 -0.46
CA GLU A 76 8.21 -18.40 0.96
C GLU A 76 9.32 -17.37 1.19
N ARG A 77 8.94 -16.22 1.75
CA ARG A 77 9.88 -15.12 2.03
C ARG A 77 11.00 -15.71 2.87
N SER A 78 12.13 -15.98 2.25
CA SER A 78 13.29 -16.57 2.91
C SER A 78 13.66 -15.69 4.10
N ILE A 79 14.27 -16.27 5.14
CA ILE A 79 14.67 -15.51 6.33
C ILE A 79 15.53 -14.29 5.95
N ALA A 80 16.33 -14.40 4.88
CA ALA A 80 17.10 -13.31 4.29
C ALA A 80 16.23 -12.14 3.77
N ALA A 81 15.03 -12.42 3.24
CA ALA A 81 14.11 -11.38 2.79
C ALA A 81 13.56 -10.55 3.95
N LYS A 82 13.40 -11.15 5.15
CA LYS A 82 12.92 -10.42 6.33
C LYS A 82 13.95 -9.41 6.85
N SER A 83 15.24 -9.76 6.81
CA SER A 83 16.32 -8.84 7.20
C SER A 83 16.57 -7.73 6.17
N ALA A 84 16.18 -7.91 4.91
CA ALA A 84 16.34 -6.91 3.85
C ALA A 84 15.30 -5.79 3.88
N ILE A 85 14.15 -5.99 4.54
CA ILE A 85 13.05 -5.00 4.58
C ILE A 85 13.45 -3.71 5.32
N PRO A 86 14.08 -3.74 6.51
CA PRO A 86 14.54 -2.52 7.17
C PRO A 86 15.53 -1.70 6.31
N LEU A 87 16.42 -2.40 5.59
CA LEU A 87 17.39 -1.75 4.68
C LEU A 87 16.69 -1.07 3.50
N LEU A 88 15.65 -1.70 2.94
CA LEU A 88 14.80 -1.10 1.91
C LEU A 88 14.19 0.22 2.39
N TYR A 89 13.64 0.24 3.60
CA TYR A 89 13.02 1.48 4.13
C TYR A 89 14.04 2.58 4.37
N MET A 90 15.23 2.27 4.89
CA MET A 90 16.29 3.26 5.03
C MET A 90 16.70 3.85 3.68
N ALA A 91 16.90 3.01 2.66
CA ALA A 91 17.30 3.46 1.33
C ALA A 91 16.21 4.29 0.64
N LEU A 92 14.94 3.92 0.80
CA LEU A 92 13.80 4.71 0.28
C LEU A 92 13.66 6.04 1.01
N ASP A 93 13.81 6.08 2.32
CA ASP A 93 13.69 7.34 3.08
C ASP A 93 14.85 8.31 2.77
N GLU A 94 16.04 7.80 2.49
CA GLU A 94 17.17 8.60 2.04
C GLU A 94 17.02 9.08 0.60
N GLY A 95 16.60 8.19 -0.31
CA GLY A 95 16.65 8.41 -1.76
C GLY A 95 15.37 8.97 -2.39
N TYR A 96 14.20 8.75 -1.80
CA TYR A 96 12.91 9.13 -2.40
C TYR A 96 12.35 10.40 -1.76
N ASP A 97 12.05 11.40 -2.58
CA ASP A 97 11.37 12.61 -2.15
C ASP A 97 9.85 12.43 -2.19
N ARG A 98 9.23 12.35 -1.02
CA ARG A 98 7.76 12.22 -0.89
C ARG A 98 7.01 13.45 -1.39
N ALA A 99 7.62 14.63 -1.31
CA ALA A 99 6.98 15.87 -1.76
C ALA A 99 7.06 16.00 -3.29
N GLY A 100 8.23 15.72 -3.86
CA GLY A 100 8.43 15.69 -5.31
C GLY A 100 7.80 14.47 -5.99
N GLN A 101 7.51 13.41 -5.23
CA GLN A 101 7.14 12.09 -5.75
C GLN A 101 8.16 11.57 -6.77
N ASP A 102 9.45 11.76 -6.50
CA ASP A 102 10.55 11.42 -7.40
C ASP A 102 11.80 11.00 -6.62
N TYR A 103 12.77 10.41 -7.32
CA TYR A 103 14.06 10.03 -6.77
C TYR A 103 15.05 11.19 -6.75
N LYS A 104 15.89 11.23 -5.71
CA LYS A 104 17.08 12.08 -5.69
C LYS A 104 18.07 11.65 -6.78
N PRO A 105 18.93 12.56 -7.28
CA PRO A 105 19.92 12.22 -8.30
C PRO A 105 20.79 11.02 -7.89
N GLY A 106 20.82 9.99 -8.75
CA GLY A 106 21.58 8.76 -8.51
C GLY A 106 20.86 7.69 -7.68
N TYR A 107 19.60 7.90 -7.31
CA TYR A 107 18.73 6.87 -6.73
C TYR A 107 17.76 6.30 -7.77
N SER A 108 17.49 5.01 -7.69
CA SER A 108 16.48 4.32 -8.51
C SER A 108 16.04 3.02 -7.85
N ASP A 109 14.91 2.47 -8.28
CA ASP A 109 14.41 1.17 -7.80
C ASP A 109 15.45 0.06 -8.05
N GLU A 110 16.17 0.10 -9.18
CA GLU A 110 17.19 -0.89 -9.56
C GLU A 110 18.42 -0.83 -8.65
N ARG A 111 18.85 0.37 -8.27
CA ARG A 111 19.97 0.54 -7.34
C ARG A 111 19.61 -0.02 -5.97
N ILE A 112 18.44 0.36 -5.44
CA ILE A 112 17.98 -0.08 -4.11
C ILE A 112 17.78 -1.61 -4.10
N ALA A 113 17.25 -2.19 -5.17
CA ALA A 113 17.12 -3.63 -5.33
C ALA A 113 18.48 -4.34 -5.29
N LYS A 114 19.49 -3.79 -5.97
CA LYS A 114 20.86 -4.33 -5.97
C LYS A 114 21.52 -4.26 -4.59
N GLU A 115 21.31 -3.18 -3.85
CA GLU A 115 21.88 -2.98 -2.50
C GLU A 115 21.20 -3.86 -1.45
N THR A 116 19.88 -4.06 -1.56
CA THR A 116 19.08 -4.84 -0.59
C THR A 116 18.97 -6.34 -0.93
N GLY A 117 19.30 -6.73 -2.16
CA GLY A 117 19.10 -8.09 -2.67
C GLY A 117 17.63 -8.45 -2.92
N LEU A 118 16.75 -7.46 -2.99
CA LEU A 118 15.32 -7.64 -3.27
C LEU A 118 15.04 -7.55 -4.78
N ALA A 119 13.90 -8.09 -5.22
CA ALA A 119 13.45 -7.92 -6.59
C ALA A 119 13.03 -6.46 -6.84
N VAL A 120 13.39 -5.89 -8.00
CA VAL A 120 13.05 -4.51 -8.40
C VAL A 120 11.53 -4.27 -8.31
N GLU A 121 10.72 -5.22 -8.78
CA GLU A 121 9.26 -5.13 -8.71
C GLU A 121 8.73 -5.08 -7.27
N PHE A 122 9.40 -5.74 -6.32
CA PHE A 122 9.04 -5.66 -4.91
C PHE A 122 9.38 -4.29 -4.31
N VAL A 123 10.54 -3.74 -4.66
CA VAL A 123 10.96 -2.38 -4.27
C VAL A 123 9.97 -1.35 -4.82
N ARG A 124 9.66 -1.43 -6.12
CA ARG A 124 8.68 -0.57 -6.80
C ARG A 124 7.31 -0.64 -6.13
N ALA A 125 6.77 -1.84 -5.94
CA ALA A 125 5.47 -2.03 -5.31
C ALA A 125 5.44 -1.47 -3.88
N ARG A 126 6.54 -1.59 -3.13
CA ARG A 126 6.60 -1.07 -1.76
C ARG A 126 6.71 0.45 -1.71
N ARG A 127 7.54 1.03 -2.58
CA ARG A 127 7.62 2.48 -2.78
C ARG A 127 6.24 3.05 -3.13
N GLU A 128 5.56 2.48 -4.11
CA GLU A 128 4.26 2.98 -4.56
C GLU A 128 3.19 2.92 -3.47
N SER A 129 3.18 1.83 -2.69
CA SER A 129 2.23 1.65 -1.59
C SER A 129 2.49 2.57 -0.39
N ASP A 130 3.74 2.81 -0.02
CA ASP A 130 4.08 3.46 1.26
C ASP A 130 4.53 4.93 1.09
N PHE A 131 5.14 5.27 -0.05
CA PHE A 131 5.70 6.61 -0.35
C PHE A 131 4.97 7.31 -1.49
N GLY A 132 4.39 6.56 -2.42
CA GLY A 132 3.63 7.05 -3.58
C GLY A 132 4.26 6.71 -4.93
N PRO A 133 3.49 6.86 -6.03
CA PRO A 133 3.97 6.61 -7.39
C PRO A 133 4.99 7.67 -7.83
N ILE A 134 5.91 7.30 -8.72
CA ILE A 134 6.77 8.29 -9.38
C ILE A 134 5.87 9.16 -10.24
N ARG A 135 6.01 10.47 -10.11
CA ARG A 135 5.21 11.42 -10.87
C ARG A 135 5.52 11.27 -12.35
N ASP A 136 4.50 10.94 -13.14
CA ASP A 136 4.68 10.88 -14.60
C ASP A 136 5.02 12.30 -15.10
N PRO A 137 6.15 12.50 -15.81
CA PRO A 137 6.53 13.81 -16.35
C PRO A 137 5.41 14.44 -17.20
N LYS A 138 4.60 13.62 -17.88
CA LYS A 138 3.46 14.10 -18.66
C LYS A 138 2.34 14.67 -17.78
N ALA A 139 2.13 14.09 -16.60
CA ALA A 139 1.16 14.59 -15.62
C ALA A 139 1.65 15.90 -14.97
N VAL A 140 2.96 16.05 -14.73
CA VAL A 140 3.56 17.31 -14.23
C VAL A 140 3.33 18.45 -15.21
N ALA A 141 3.57 18.23 -16.50
CA ALA A 141 3.35 19.24 -17.54
C ALA A 141 1.87 19.70 -17.60
N LEU A 142 0.94 18.76 -17.40
CA LEU A 142 -0.49 19.09 -17.38
C LEU A 142 -0.87 19.99 -16.18
N ILE A 143 -0.33 19.70 -14.99
CA ILE A 143 -0.60 20.47 -13.77
C ILE A 143 0.03 21.86 -13.85
N GLY A 144 1.22 21.98 -14.43
CA GLY A 144 1.84 23.28 -14.72
C GLY A 144 0.93 24.15 -15.61
N GLY A 145 0.43 23.59 -16.71
CA GLY A 145 -0.48 24.30 -17.61
C GLY A 145 -1.80 24.73 -16.98
N LEU A 146 -2.32 23.96 -16.00
CA LEU A 146 -3.52 24.32 -15.25
C LEU A 146 -3.30 25.54 -14.34
N ASN A 147 -2.14 25.62 -13.67
CA ASN A 147 -1.79 26.76 -12.83
C ASN A 147 -1.58 28.03 -13.68
N ASP A 148 -0.95 27.90 -14.84
CA ASP A 148 -0.76 29.01 -15.78
C ASP A 148 -2.10 29.54 -16.31
N LEU A 149 -3.07 28.66 -16.57
CA LEU A 149 -4.44 29.06 -16.91
C LEU A 149 -5.11 29.85 -15.79
N GLY A 150 -4.90 29.44 -14.54
CA GLY A 150 -5.41 30.15 -13.36
C GLY A 150 -4.83 31.57 -13.25
N GLY A 151 -3.53 31.73 -13.50
CA GLY A 151 -2.86 33.03 -13.57
C GLY A 151 -3.46 33.91 -14.66
N LEU A 152 -3.61 33.37 -15.87
CA LEU A 152 -4.19 34.08 -17.01
C LEU A 152 -5.63 34.54 -16.74
N ALA A 153 -6.44 33.73 -16.06
CA ALA A 153 -7.81 34.09 -15.69
C ALA A 153 -7.86 35.27 -14.70
N ILE A 154 -6.92 35.34 -13.75
CA ILE A 154 -6.80 36.47 -12.82
C ILE A 154 -6.41 37.75 -13.56
N GLU A 155 -5.44 37.66 -14.46
CA GLU A 155 -5.02 38.80 -15.30
C GLU A 155 -6.16 39.30 -16.19
N PHE A 156 -6.88 38.37 -16.82
CA PHE A 156 -8.04 38.70 -17.64
C PHE A 156 -9.11 39.43 -16.84
N ARG A 157 -9.45 38.94 -15.64
CA ARG A 157 -10.41 39.62 -14.74
C ARG A 157 -9.94 41.04 -14.38
N ALA A 158 -8.65 41.21 -14.07
CA ALA A 158 -8.08 42.51 -13.75
C ALA A 158 -8.07 43.47 -14.94
N LEU A 159 -7.92 42.95 -16.16
CA LEU A 159 -8.00 43.73 -17.39
C LEU A 159 -9.44 44.14 -17.70
N SER A 160 -10.40 43.22 -17.60
CA SER A 160 -11.82 43.51 -17.82
C SER A 160 -12.34 44.59 -16.87
N ALA A 161 -11.97 44.54 -15.59
CA ALA A 161 -12.35 45.56 -14.61
C ALA A 161 -11.80 46.95 -14.99
N ARG A 162 -10.56 47.02 -15.51
CA ARG A 162 -9.96 48.27 -15.99
C ARG A 162 -10.71 48.83 -17.21
N VAL A 163 -11.08 47.97 -18.15
CA VAL A 163 -11.85 48.35 -19.34
C VAL A 163 -13.24 48.88 -18.95
N GLU A 164 -13.94 48.21 -18.04
CA GLU A 164 -15.25 48.67 -17.55
C GLU A 164 -15.16 50.02 -16.83
N SER A 165 -14.15 50.21 -15.98
CA SER A 165 -13.91 51.50 -15.31
C SER A 165 -13.74 52.62 -16.34
N LYS A 166 -12.93 52.40 -17.39
CA LYS A 166 -12.70 53.40 -18.43
C LYS A 166 -13.94 53.69 -19.26
N LEU A 167 -14.74 52.66 -19.58
CA LEU A 167 -16.03 52.83 -20.25
C LEU A 167 -16.99 53.68 -19.43
N ASN A 168 -17.06 53.46 -18.11
CA ASN A 168 -17.93 54.22 -17.22
C ASN A 168 -17.47 55.69 -17.10
N GLU A 169 -16.17 55.95 -17.03
CA GLU A 169 -15.62 57.32 -17.08
C GLU A 169 -16.02 58.05 -18.36
N LEU A 170 -15.85 57.40 -19.53
CA LEU A 170 -16.20 57.99 -20.82
C LEU A 170 -17.70 58.27 -20.94
N ARG A 171 -18.55 57.35 -20.47
CA ARG A 171 -20.01 57.56 -20.41
C ARG A 171 -20.38 58.74 -19.51
N ALA A 172 -19.73 58.87 -18.35
CA ALA A 172 -19.97 59.97 -17.42
C ALA A 172 -19.55 61.33 -18.00
N LEU A 173 -18.48 61.37 -18.81
CA LEU A 173 -18.08 62.58 -19.53
C LEU A 173 -19.05 62.94 -20.65
N ALA A 174 -19.57 61.96 -21.38
CA ALA A 174 -20.53 62.17 -22.46
C ALA A 174 -21.87 62.73 -21.97
N LEU A 175 -22.30 62.41 -20.74
CA LEU A 175 -23.53 62.94 -20.14
C LEU A 175 -23.39 64.37 -19.59
N LYS A 176 -22.17 64.90 -19.48
CA LYS A 176 -21.89 66.25 -18.96
C LYS A 176 -21.76 67.31 -20.06
N ASN A 177 -21.68 66.89 -21.33
CA ASN A 177 -21.67 67.76 -22.50
C ASN A 177 -23.05 67.72 -23.17
#